data_AF-A0A7L7L987-F1
#
_entry.id   AF-A0A7L7L987-F1
#
_cell.length_a   1.000
_cell.length_b   1.000
_cell.length_c   1.000
_cell.angle_alpha   90.00
_cell.angle_beta   90.00
_cell.angle_gamma   90.00
#
_symmetry.space_group_name_H-M   'P 1'
#
loop_
_entity.id
_entity.type
_entity.pdbx_description
1 polymer ?
#
loop_
_entity_poly.entity_id
_entity_poly.type
_entity_poly.pdbx_seq_one_letter_code
_entity_poly.pdbx_strand_id
1 'polypeptide(L)'
;MKQLIFLSLLFLLAVIGSCEKAEDDFTPRSSSAQSPIEATSINSQSSTSTLAQESALQIINFNYGDVFYTINLDQVKGISREQFTQWLQGTRLAPAKKRLLPLLSHSATKYILLKNVKLRATGKLATVALIGVPNALSGHYASVITVINQPYILEGLPVKLCFVKKCSPYLQCINWIAVAREGSVCPSNQCDSNNPCTFDAAPPGTTIGFQSLKDAIAQFQP
;
A
#
# COMPACT_ATOMS: atom_id res chain seq x y z
N MET A 1 -48.17 32.49 -9.88
CA MET A 1 -46.75 32.05 -9.81
C MET A 1 -45.82 33.24 -9.52
N LYS A 2 -45.95 33.88 -8.35
CA LYS A 2 -45.03 34.95 -7.91
C LYS A 2 -44.62 34.88 -6.43
N GLN A 3 -45.17 33.92 -5.67
CA GLN A 3 -44.84 33.71 -4.25
C GLN A 3 -43.81 32.60 -3.98
N LEU A 4 -43.44 31.80 -4.99
CA LEU A 4 -42.45 30.72 -4.84
C LEU A 4 -41.00 31.17 -5.10
N ILE A 5 -40.78 32.38 -5.62
CA ILE A 5 -39.44 32.90 -5.91
C ILE A 5 -38.86 33.65 -4.69
N PHE A 6 -39.71 34.19 -3.82
CA PHE A 6 -39.26 34.94 -2.64
C PHE A 6 -38.69 34.06 -1.51
N LEU A 7 -39.07 32.77 -1.45
CA LEU A 7 -38.55 31.85 -0.42
C LEU A 7 -37.18 31.24 -0.75
N SER A 8 -36.81 31.14 -2.03
CA SER A 8 -35.50 30.58 -2.44
C SER A 8 -34.33 31.56 -2.33
N LEU A 9 -34.59 32.87 -2.23
CA LEU A 9 -33.54 33.88 -2.08
C LEU A 9 -33.09 34.06 -0.61
N LEU A 10 -33.94 33.67 0.36
CA LEU A 10 -33.65 33.81 1.80
C LEU A 10 -32.78 32.67 2.36
N PHE A 11 -32.72 31.51 1.69
CA PHE A 11 -31.89 30.38 2.11
C PHE A 11 -30.45 30.41 1.57
N LEU A 12 -30.14 31.30 0.61
CA LEU A 12 -28.78 31.42 0.03
C LEU A 12 -27.90 32.48 0.73
N LEU A 13 -28.41 33.21 1.71
CA LEU A 13 -27.70 34.31 2.40
C LEU A 13 -27.16 33.94 3.80
N ALA A 14 -27.22 32.67 4.21
CA ALA A 14 -26.85 32.24 5.57
C ALA A 14 -25.53 31.46 5.69
N VAL A 15 -24.69 31.39 4.65
CA VAL A 15 -23.37 30.73 4.73
C VAL A 15 -22.29 31.55 4.05
N ILE A 16 -22.20 32.85 4.36
CA ILE A 16 -21.00 33.65 4.13
C ILE A 16 -20.86 34.60 5.32
N GLY A 17 -19.84 34.37 6.15
CA GLY A 17 -19.38 35.35 7.14
C GLY A 17 -19.26 34.83 8.57
N SER A 18 -18.09 34.28 8.91
CA SER A 18 -17.24 34.75 10.03
C SER A 18 -16.37 33.63 10.61
N CYS A 19 -15.10 33.61 10.21
CA CYS A 19 -14.05 33.99 11.16
C CYS A 19 -12.85 34.49 10.36
N GLU A 20 -12.78 35.81 10.37
CA GLU A 20 -11.71 36.63 9.84
C GLU A 20 -10.51 36.63 10.79
N LYS A 21 -9.34 36.83 10.21
CA LYS A 21 -8.04 36.99 10.84
C LYS A 21 -8.04 38.10 11.90
N ALA A 22 -7.18 37.94 12.91
CA ALA A 22 -6.65 39.04 13.72
C ALA A 22 -5.11 38.96 13.73
N GLU A 23 -4.50 39.83 12.92
CA GLU A 23 -3.15 40.42 13.05
C GLU A 23 -3.46 41.93 13.24
N ASP A 24 -2.83 42.77 14.06
CA ASP A 24 -1.56 42.80 14.77
C ASP A 24 -1.64 43.92 15.85
N ASP A 25 -0.71 43.88 16.82
CA ASP A 25 0.27 44.95 17.11
C ASP A 25 0.50 45.38 18.59
N PHE A 26 1.78 45.70 18.84
CA PHE A 26 2.49 46.29 19.99
C PHE A 26 3.40 45.38 20.87
N THR A 27 4.68 45.45 20.44
CA THR A 27 6.03 45.01 20.88
C THR A 27 6.50 45.43 22.31
N PRO A 28 7.80 45.32 22.70
CA PRO A 28 8.59 44.13 23.04
C PRO A 28 9.23 44.22 24.46
N ARG A 29 9.63 43.08 25.07
CA ARG A 29 10.66 43.10 26.14
C ARG A 29 11.45 41.79 26.21
N SER A 30 12.76 41.91 26.04
CA SER A 30 13.73 40.89 26.44
C SER A 30 13.71 40.68 27.96
N SER A 31 13.81 39.43 28.41
CA SER A 31 14.78 39.06 29.44
C SER A 31 14.94 37.53 29.52
N SER A 32 16.19 37.13 29.59
CA SER A 32 16.73 35.79 29.80
C SER A 32 16.41 35.21 31.17
N ALA A 33 16.13 33.90 31.25
CA ALA A 33 16.54 33.05 32.37
C ALA A 33 16.53 31.56 31.96
N GLN A 34 17.71 30.95 31.94
CA GLN A 34 17.92 29.50 31.99
C GLN A 34 17.52 28.97 33.38
N SER A 35 16.85 27.83 33.52
CA SER A 35 17.43 26.48 33.76
C SER A 35 16.30 25.58 34.34
N PRO A 36 16.52 24.27 34.62
CA PRO A 36 16.96 23.20 33.73
C PRO A 36 16.02 21.96 33.78
N ILE A 37 16.04 21.21 32.67
CA ILE A 37 15.89 19.75 32.51
C ILE A 37 15.24 18.96 33.67
N GLU A 38 14.03 18.45 33.42
CA GLU A 38 13.68 17.04 33.66
C GLU A 38 12.43 16.69 32.84
N ALA A 39 12.62 16.43 31.55
CA ALA A 39 11.60 15.79 30.73
C ALA A 39 12.07 14.37 30.40
N THR A 40 11.55 13.45 31.21
CA THR A 40 11.55 11.99 31.08
C THR A 40 11.65 11.54 29.63
N SER A 41 12.87 11.20 29.18
CA SER A 41 13.17 10.60 27.89
C SER A 41 12.91 9.09 27.93
N ILE A 42 11.68 8.69 28.26
CA ILE A 42 11.28 7.27 28.27
C ILE A 42 9.84 7.16 27.73
N ASN A 43 9.68 7.30 26.40
CA ASN A 43 8.67 6.58 25.57
C ASN A 43 8.53 7.08 24.13
N SER A 44 9.14 8.21 23.76
CA SER A 44 8.89 8.85 22.47
C SER A 44 9.25 7.97 21.26
N GLN A 45 10.24 7.08 21.39
CA GLN A 45 10.71 6.25 20.28
C GLN A 45 9.71 5.13 19.92
N SER A 46 8.99 4.57 20.91
CA SER A 46 7.95 3.55 20.67
C SER A 46 6.70 4.17 20.05
N SER A 47 6.29 5.35 20.52
CA SER A 47 5.11 6.06 20.03
C SER A 47 5.28 6.54 18.59
N THR A 48 6.46 7.07 18.24
CA THR A 48 6.76 7.53 16.88
C THR A 48 6.83 6.38 15.87
N SER A 49 7.38 5.24 16.26
CA SER A 49 7.41 4.04 15.38
C SER A 49 6.00 3.48 15.13
N THR A 50 5.15 3.46 16.16
CA THR A 50 3.76 3.00 16.03
C THR A 50 2.95 3.93 15.13
N LEU A 51 3.08 5.25 15.30
CA LEU A 51 2.42 6.25 14.44
C LEU A 51 2.85 6.14 12.98
N ALA A 52 4.15 5.93 12.72
CA ALA A 52 4.67 5.72 11.37
C ALA A 52 4.10 4.44 10.73
N GLN A 53 3.98 3.37 11.49
CA GLN A 53 3.39 2.11 11.04
C GLN A 53 1.88 2.22 10.80
N GLU A 54 1.15 2.99 11.61
CA GLU A 54 -0.27 3.27 11.39
C GLU A 54 -0.49 4.07 10.09
N SER A 55 0.32 5.10 9.85
CA SER A 55 0.28 5.85 8.59
C SER A 55 0.62 4.96 7.38
N ALA A 56 1.63 4.11 7.50
CA ALA A 56 1.97 3.14 6.48
C ALA A 56 0.83 2.14 6.21
N LEU A 57 0.14 1.68 7.25
CA LEU A 57 -1.02 0.79 7.12
C LEU A 57 -2.18 1.49 6.38
N GLN A 58 -2.43 2.78 6.64
CA GLN A 58 -3.44 3.55 5.91
C GLN A 58 -3.12 3.60 4.40
N ILE A 59 -1.85 3.80 4.04
CA ILE A 59 -1.41 3.78 2.63
C ILE A 59 -1.65 2.41 2.01
N ILE A 60 -1.32 1.32 2.72
CA ILE A 60 -1.59 -0.06 2.25
C ILE A 60 -3.10 -0.26 2.04
N ASN A 61 -3.92 0.09 3.03
CA ASN A 61 -5.38 -0.06 2.96
C ASN A 61 -6.01 0.77 1.82
N PHE A 62 -5.49 1.98 1.57
CA PHE A 62 -5.92 2.81 0.45
C PHE A 62 -5.60 2.13 -0.90
N ASN A 63 -4.38 1.62 -1.08
CA ASN A 63 -3.94 1.04 -2.35
C ASN A 63 -4.59 -0.32 -2.68
N TYR A 64 -5.03 -1.06 -1.66
CA TYR A 64 -5.68 -2.36 -1.83
C TYR A 64 -7.15 -2.38 -1.44
N GLY A 65 -7.78 -1.20 -1.26
CA GLY A 65 -9.15 -1.08 -0.74
C GLY A 65 -10.21 -1.75 -1.61
N ASP A 66 -9.96 -1.93 -2.91
CA ASP A 66 -10.83 -2.65 -3.84
C ASP A 66 -10.60 -4.17 -3.87
N VAL A 67 -9.47 -4.65 -3.32
CA VAL A 67 -9.12 -6.08 -3.29
C VAL A 67 -9.32 -6.70 -1.91
N PHE A 68 -8.95 -5.99 -0.86
CA PHE A 68 -8.97 -6.47 0.52
C PHE A 68 -9.99 -5.72 1.35
N TYR A 69 -10.58 -6.39 2.34
CA TYR A 69 -11.16 -5.67 3.46
C TYR A 69 -10.05 -4.97 4.25
N THR A 70 -10.40 -3.94 5.02
CA THR A 70 -9.45 -3.17 5.84
C THR A 70 -8.59 -4.11 6.68
N ILE A 71 -7.28 -3.93 6.56
CA ILE A 71 -6.24 -4.67 7.26
C ILE A 71 -5.89 -3.91 8.53
N ASN A 72 -5.68 -4.65 9.63
CA ASN A 72 -5.24 -4.12 10.91
C ASN A 72 -3.74 -4.33 11.12
N LEU A 73 -3.16 -3.59 12.08
CA LEU A 73 -1.71 -3.58 12.31
C LEU A 73 -1.16 -4.94 12.75
N ASP A 74 -1.92 -5.68 13.55
CA ASP A 74 -1.60 -7.04 14.04
C ASP A 74 -1.50 -8.08 12.91
N GLN A 75 -2.06 -7.76 11.74
CA GLN A 75 -1.98 -8.60 10.55
C GLN A 75 -0.73 -8.35 9.72
N VAL A 76 0.03 -7.28 9.99
CA VAL A 76 1.23 -6.90 9.23
C VAL A 76 2.48 -7.35 9.97
N LYS A 77 3.35 -8.08 9.28
CA LYS A 77 4.64 -8.51 9.82
C LYS A 77 5.77 -8.25 8.85
N GLY A 78 6.75 -7.44 9.28
CA GLY A 78 8.07 -7.37 8.67
C GLY A 78 8.78 -8.71 8.70
N ILE A 79 9.38 -9.09 7.58
CA ILE A 79 10.14 -10.33 7.50
C ILE A 79 11.44 -10.15 6.73
N SER A 80 12.45 -10.94 7.10
CA SER A 80 13.71 -11.06 6.36
C SER A 80 13.50 -11.75 5.01
N ARG A 81 14.50 -11.62 4.13
CA ARG A 81 14.55 -12.34 2.86
C ARG A 81 14.47 -13.86 3.06
N GLU A 82 15.17 -14.38 4.06
CA GLU A 82 15.22 -15.81 4.37
C GLU A 82 13.83 -16.31 4.77
N GLN A 83 13.15 -15.58 5.65
CA GLN A 83 11.77 -15.87 6.06
C GLN A 83 10.80 -15.79 4.86
N PHE A 84 10.96 -14.81 3.97
CA PHE A 84 10.12 -14.70 2.76
C PHE A 84 10.35 -15.90 1.84
N THR A 85 11.61 -16.30 1.64
CA THR A 85 11.97 -17.42 0.78
C THR A 85 11.43 -18.73 1.32
N GLN A 86 11.56 -18.96 2.63
CA GLN A 86 11.00 -20.13 3.31
C GLN A 86 9.48 -20.18 3.20
N TRP A 87 8.80 -19.04 3.44
CA TRP A 87 7.36 -18.95 3.25
C TRP A 87 6.97 -19.31 1.81
N LEU A 88 7.60 -18.69 0.80
CA LEU A 88 7.30 -18.94 -0.61
C LEU A 88 7.47 -20.43 -0.98
N GLN A 89 8.55 -21.06 -0.51
CA GLN A 89 8.82 -22.49 -0.71
C GLN A 89 7.78 -23.40 -0.07
N GLY A 90 7.18 -22.99 1.04
CA GLY A 90 6.10 -23.71 1.71
C GLY A 90 4.72 -23.55 1.06
N THR A 91 4.61 -22.88 -0.09
CA THR A 91 3.34 -22.65 -0.79
C THR A 91 3.35 -23.23 -2.20
N ARG A 92 2.15 -23.32 -2.79
CA ARG A 92 1.96 -23.62 -4.23
C ARG A 92 2.58 -22.56 -5.16
N LEU A 93 3.09 -21.45 -4.61
CA LEU A 93 3.78 -20.38 -5.35
C LEU A 93 5.29 -20.61 -5.44
N ALA A 94 5.84 -21.70 -4.88
CA ALA A 94 7.28 -22.00 -4.94
C ALA A 94 7.90 -21.87 -6.35
N PRO A 95 7.23 -22.25 -7.46
CA PRO A 95 7.78 -22.05 -8.81
C PRO A 95 8.00 -20.56 -9.19
N ALA A 96 7.30 -19.62 -8.55
CA ALA A 96 7.49 -18.19 -8.78
C ALA A 96 8.87 -17.70 -8.31
N LYS A 97 9.57 -18.45 -7.45
CA LYS A 97 10.91 -18.10 -6.94
C LYS A 97 11.88 -17.74 -8.06
N LYS A 98 11.84 -18.46 -9.20
CA LYS A 98 12.72 -18.18 -10.36
C LYS A 98 12.51 -16.77 -10.92
N ARG A 99 11.26 -16.29 -10.97
CA ARG A 99 10.93 -14.93 -11.46
C ARG A 99 11.25 -13.82 -10.45
N LEU A 100 11.34 -14.18 -9.17
CA LEU A 100 11.67 -13.25 -8.09
C LEU A 100 13.18 -13.23 -7.76
N LEU A 101 14.00 -14.05 -8.42
CA LEU A 101 15.42 -14.21 -8.08
C LEU A 101 16.19 -12.87 -8.06
N PRO A 102 16.03 -11.95 -9.04
CA PRO A 102 16.70 -10.64 -8.97
C PRO A 102 16.36 -9.84 -7.71
N LEU A 103 15.11 -9.92 -7.25
CA LEU A 103 14.67 -9.24 -6.03
C LEU A 103 15.23 -9.92 -4.77
N LEU A 104 15.25 -11.26 -4.75
CA LEU A 104 15.81 -12.05 -3.66
C LEU A 104 17.33 -11.84 -3.52
N SER A 105 18.03 -11.55 -4.62
CA SER A 105 19.47 -11.30 -4.58
C SER A 105 19.84 -9.88 -4.17
N HIS A 106 18.88 -8.94 -4.14
CA HIS A 106 19.14 -7.53 -3.88
C HIS A 106 18.91 -7.17 -2.40
N SER A 107 19.92 -6.59 -1.73
CA SER A 107 19.89 -6.29 -0.29
C SER A 107 18.88 -5.22 0.13
N ALA A 108 18.60 -4.26 -0.75
CA ALA A 108 17.61 -3.21 -0.48
C ALA A 108 16.14 -3.63 -0.70
N THR A 109 15.88 -4.87 -1.12
CA THR A 109 14.50 -5.37 -1.26
C THR A 109 13.86 -5.55 0.13
N LYS A 110 12.64 -5.06 0.29
CA LYS A 110 11.90 -5.10 1.56
C LYS A 110 10.71 -6.04 1.47
N TYR A 111 10.41 -6.76 2.54
CA TYR A 111 9.35 -7.78 2.56
C TYR A 111 8.45 -7.62 3.78
N ILE A 112 7.13 -7.75 3.56
CA ILE A 112 6.15 -7.90 4.62
C ILE A 112 5.18 -9.03 4.30
N LEU A 113 4.65 -9.68 5.33
CA LEU A 113 3.51 -10.59 5.24
C LEU A 113 2.29 -9.96 5.90
N LEU A 114 1.20 -9.96 5.15
CA LEU A 114 -0.15 -9.65 5.62
C LEU A 114 -0.86 -10.99 5.86
N LYS A 115 -1.11 -11.32 7.13
CA LYS A 115 -1.74 -12.58 7.53
C LYS A 115 -3.24 -12.44 7.66
N ASN A 116 -3.97 -13.49 7.30
CA ASN A 116 -5.43 -13.56 7.44
C ASN A 116 -6.16 -12.38 6.78
N VAL A 117 -5.68 -11.94 5.62
CA VAL A 117 -6.33 -10.87 4.86
C VAL A 117 -7.57 -11.42 4.18
N LYS A 118 -8.73 -10.80 4.41
CA LYS A 118 -9.98 -11.18 3.75
C LYS A 118 -10.06 -10.54 2.37
N LEU A 119 -10.15 -11.37 1.34
CA LEU A 119 -10.29 -10.91 -0.04
C LEU A 119 -11.74 -10.54 -0.34
N ARG A 120 -11.99 -9.39 -0.97
CA ARG A 120 -13.34 -8.94 -1.34
C ARG A 120 -13.99 -9.83 -2.38
N ALA A 121 -13.23 -10.25 -3.40
CA ALA A 121 -13.75 -11.04 -4.51
C ALA A 121 -14.29 -12.42 -4.09
N THR A 122 -13.82 -12.99 -2.98
CA THR A 122 -14.18 -14.36 -2.55
C THR A 122 -14.69 -14.43 -1.11
N GLY A 123 -14.50 -13.39 -0.30
CA GLY A 123 -14.74 -13.40 1.14
C GLY A 123 -13.80 -14.32 1.94
N LYS A 124 -12.83 -14.98 1.30
CA LYS A 124 -11.91 -15.93 1.94
C LYS A 124 -10.65 -15.25 2.46
N LEU A 125 -10.03 -15.88 3.46
CA LEU A 125 -8.76 -15.44 4.03
C LEU A 125 -7.59 -15.90 3.14
N ALA A 126 -6.59 -15.04 3.02
CA ALA A 126 -5.34 -15.31 2.33
C ALA A 126 -4.15 -14.79 3.15
N THR A 127 -2.96 -15.32 2.86
CA THR A 127 -1.71 -14.66 3.25
C THR A 127 -1.17 -13.94 2.03
N VAL A 128 -0.90 -12.65 2.17
CA VAL A 128 -0.40 -11.80 1.10
C VAL A 128 1.01 -11.34 1.48
N ALA A 129 1.98 -11.56 0.60
CA ALA A 129 3.28 -10.92 0.75
C ALA A 129 3.36 -9.68 -0.13
N LEU A 130 3.87 -8.59 0.43
CA LEU A 130 4.20 -7.38 -0.32
C LEU A 130 5.72 -7.22 -0.34
N ILE A 131 6.25 -6.96 -1.54
CA ILE A 131 7.67 -6.79 -1.79
C ILE A 131 7.89 -5.35 -2.26
N GLY A 132 8.64 -4.57 -1.48
CA GLY A 132 9.11 -3.24 -1.90
C GLY A 132 10.32 -3.39 -2.81
N VAL A 133 10.19 -2.98 -4.07
CA VAL A 133 11.22 -3.16 -5.11
C VAL A 133 12.24 -2.02 -5.06
N PRO A 134 13.55 -2.31 -5.02
CA PRO A 134 14.59 -1.27 -5.00
C PRO A 134 14.64 -0.49 -6.32
N ASN A 135 15.07 0.78 -6.26
CA ASN A 135 15.10 1.66 -7.45
C ASN A 135 16.00 1.10 -8.56
N ALA A 136 17.07 0.38 -8.21
CA ALA A 136 17.96 -0.26 -9.18
C ALA A 136 17.27 -1.35 -10.04
N LEU A 137 16.12 -1.85 -9.59
CA LEU A 137 15.29 -2.82 -10.33
C LEU A 137 14.02 -2.19 -10.91
N SER A 138 13.91 -0.86 -10.84
CA SER A 138 12.88 -0.12 -11.57
C SER A 138 13.09 -0.31 -13.08
N GLY A 139 11.99 -0.49 -13.82
CA GLY A 139 12.03 -0.82 -15.25
C GLY A 139 11.86 -2.31 -15.55
N HIS A 140 12.27 -3.21 -14.65
CA HIS A 140 12.02 -4.66 -14.77
C HIS A 140 10.83 -5.13 -13.94
N TYR A 141 10.52 -4.39 -12.87
CA TYR A 141 9.41 -4.66 -11.99
C TYR A 141 8.68 -3.36 -11.65
N ALA A 142 7.40 -3.51 -11.31
CA ALA A 142 6.66 -2.52 -10.54
C ALA A 142 7.38 -2.15 -9.23
N SER A 143 7.14 -0.96 -8.69
CA SER A 143 7.69 -0.56 -7.38
C SER A 143 7.27 -1.47 -6.23
N VAL A 144 6.17 -2.21 -6.41
CA VAL A 144 5.67 -3.20 -5.47
C VAL A 144 5.24 -4.47 -6.19
N ILE A 145 5.56 -5.62 -5.60
CA ILE A 145 5.03 -6.92 -6.00
C ILE A 145 4.15 -7.50 -4.89
N THR A 146 2.96 -7.92 -5.27
CA THR A 146 1.97 -8.59 -4.42
C THR A 146 1.94 -10.07 -4.74
N VAL A 147 2.18 -10.91 -3.74
CA VAL A 147 2.14 -12.37 -3.86
C VAL A 147 1.03 -12.90 -2.97
N ILE A 148 0.01 -13.53 -3.56
CA ILE A 148 -1.19 -13.97 -2.84
C ILE A 148 -1.21 -15.49 -2.74
N ASN A 149 -1.10 -15.99 -1.51
CA ASN A 149 -1.31 -17.39 -1.20
C ASN A 149 -2.73 -17.60 -0.63
N GLN A 150 -3.57 -18.29 -1.40
CA GLN A 150 -4.90 -18.71 -0.98
C GLN A 150 -4.87 -20.21 -0.63
N PRO A 151 -4.96 -20.57 0.66
CA PRO A 151 -4.89 -21.99 1.07
C PRO A 151 -6.09 -22.81 0.61
N TYR A 152 -7.22 -22.17 0.27
CA TYR A 152 -8.49 -22.84 -0.06
C TYR A 152 -8.67 -23.19 -1.54
N ILE A 153 -7.65 -23.04 -2.39
CA ILE A 153 -7.72 -23.60 -3.74
C ILE A 153 -7.66 -25.12 -3.57
N LEU A 154 -8.84 -25.73 -3.64
CA LEU A 154 -9.15 -27.13 -3.28
C LEU A 154 -7.97 -28.07 -3.57
N GLU A 155 -7.56 -28.81 -2.53
CA GLU A 155 -6.55 -29.85 -2.64
C GLU A 155 -6.92 -30.86 -3.73
N GLY A 156 -5.94 -31.27 -4.54
CA GLY A 156 -6.14 -32.18 -5.66
C GLY A 156 -6.58 -31.56 -6.99
N LEU A 157 -7.00 -30.28 -7.03
CA LEU A 157 -7.25 -29.63 -8.32
C LEU A 157 -5.94 -29.21 -9.00
N PRO A 158 -5.80 -29.44 -10.32
CA PRO A 158 -4.72 -28.85 -11.09
C PRO A 158 -4.78 -27.31 -11.03
N VAL A 159 -3.62 -26.69 -10.85
CA VAL A 159 -3.48 -25.24 -10.66
C VAL A 159 -2.38 -24.70 -11.54
N LYS A 160 -2.47 -23.41 -11.87
CA LYS A 160 -1.43 -22.65 -12.56
C LYS A 160 -1.08 -21.38 -11.79
N LEU A 161 0.07 -20.79 -12.12
CA LEU A 161 0.44 -19.47 -11.62
C LEU A 161 -0.03 -18.38 -12.58
N CYS A 162 -0.69 -17.38 -12.03
CA CYS A 162 -1.06 -16.17 -12.72
C CYS A 162 -0.11 -15.04 -12.33
N PHE A 163 0.55 -14.47 -13.33
CA PHE A 163 1.36 -13.28 -13.20
C PHE A 163 0.67 -12.14 -13.93
N VAL A 164 0.39 -11.04 -13.24
CA VAL A 164 -0.41 -9.93 -13.77
C VAL A 164 0.24 -8.61 -13.39
N LYS A 165 0.06 -7.58 -14.20
CA LYS A 165 0.45 -6.19 -13.89
C LYS A 165 -0.83 -5.37 -13.82
N LYS A 166 -1.17 -4.81 -12.66
CA LYS A 166 -2.35 -3.95 -12.45
C LYS A 166 -1.91 -2.50 -12.43
N CYS A 167 -2.30 -1.75 -13.45
CA CYS A 167 -1.99 -0.33 -13.58
C CYS A 167 -3.21 0.54 -13.24
N SER A 168 -2.97 1.71 -12.66
CA SER A 168 -3.96 2.78 -12.57
C SER A 168 -3.95 3.63 -13.84
N PRO A 169 -5.00 4.43 -14.10
CA PRO A 169 -5.03 5.41 -15.20
C PRO A 169 -3.88 6.41 -15.18
N TYR A 170 -3.22 6.59 -14.04
CA TYR A 170 -2.08 7.48 -13.84
C TYR A 170 -0.74 6.75 -13.97
N LEU A 171 -0.67 5.68 -14.79
CA LEU A 171 0.56 4.97 -15.18
C LEU A 171 1.37 4.39 -14.01
N GLN A 172 0.64 3.75 -13.12
CA GLN A 172 1.06 3.44 -11.78
C GLN A 172 0.72 1.96 -11.55
N CYS A 173 1.72 1.06 -11.53
CA CYS A 173 1.51 -0.39 -11.72
C CYS A 173 2.07 -1.30 -10.63
N ILE A 174 1.29 -2.26 -10.11
CA ILE A 174 1.72 -3.32 -9.16
C ILE A 174 1.84 -4.65 -9.92
N ASN A 175 2.87 -5.45 -9.68
CA ASN A 175 2.91 -6.83 -10.15
C ASN A 175 2.20 -7.77 -9.15
N TRP A 176 1.41 -8.71 -9.67
CA TRP A 176 0.65 -9.68 -8.90
C TRP A 176 1.08 -11.09 -9.27
N ILE A 177 1.24 -11.93 -8.26
CA ILE A 177 1.51 -13.36 -8.40
C ILE A 177 0.49 -14.11 -7.55
N ALA A 178 -0.33 -14.95 -8.18
CA ALA A 178 -1.34 -15.73 -7.49
C ALA A 178 -1.46 -17.14 -8.07
N VAL A 179 -1.96 -18.07 -7.26
CA VAL A 179 -2.36 -19.40 -7.73
C VAL A 179 -3.78 -19.29 -8.28
N ALA A 180 -4.04 -19.92 -9.43
CA ALA A 180 -5.36 -20.02 -10.03
C ALA A 180 -5.63 -21.47 -10.42
N ARG A 181 -6.90 -21.82 -10.64
CA ARG A 181 -7.26 -23.16 -11.14
C ARG A 181 -6.77 -23.30 -12.58
N GLU A 182 -6.39 -24.51 -12.96
CA GLU A 182 -6.14 -24.81 -14.36
C GLU A 182 -7.44 -24.64 -15.16
N GLY A 183 -7.35 -24.08 -16.37
CA GLY A 183 -8.52 -23.70 -17.18
C GLY A 183 -9.19 -22.36 -16.81
N SER A 184 -8.94 -21.76 -15.63
CA SER A 184 -9.45 -20.42 -15.33
C SER A 184 -8.63 -19.33 -16.01
N VAL A 185 -9.26 -18.25 -16.46
CA VAL A 185 -8.54 -17.08 -16.99
C VAL A 185 -7.83 -16.36 -15.84
N CYS A 186 -6.57 -15.96 -16.04
CA CYS A 186 -5.88 -15.12 -15.06
C CYS A 186 -6.56 -13.74 -15.01
N PRO A 187 -6.64 -13.07 -13.84
CA PRO A 187 -7.22 -11.74 -13.75
C PRO A 187 -6.57 -10.78 -14.76
N SER A 188 -7.38 -10.02 -15.49
CA SER A 188 -7.01 -9.38 -16.76
C SER A 188 -6.53 -7.93 -16.69
N ASN A 189 -6.40 -7.34 -15.50
CA ASN A 189 -6.29 -5.87 -15.40
C ASN A 189 -4.84 -5.49 -15.09
N GLN A 190 -4.05 -4.83 -15.96
CA GLN A 190 -4.36 -4.19 -17.25
C GLN A 190 -3.20 -4.29 -18.26
N CYS A 191 -3.50 -4.95 -19.37
CA CYS A 191 -2.94 -4.78 -20.71
C CYS A 191 -4.07 -5.15 -21.69
N ASP A 192 -4.39 -4.27 -22.64
CA ASP A 192 -5.48 -4.52 -23.60
C ASP A 192 -4.97 -5.29 -24.84
N SER A 193 -5.89 -5.66 -25.75
CA SER A 193 -5.58 -6.43 -26.96
C SER A 193 -4.59 -5.74 -27.90
N ASN A 194 -4.33 -4.44 -27.72
CA ASN A 194 -3.43 -3.64 -28.55
C ASN A 194 -2.06 -3.42 -27.87
N ASN A 195 -1.92 -3.72 -26.57
CA ASN A 195 -0.68 -3.60 -25.81
C ASN A 195 -0.54 -4.70 -24.74
N PRO A 196 -0.04 -5.90 -25.10
CA PRO A 196 0.13 -7.01 -24.16
C PRO A 196 1.21 -6.73 -23.11
N CYS A 197 1.00 -7.23 -21.90
CA CYS A 197 1.91 -7.01 -20.77
C CYS A 197 3.26 -7.68 -21.00
N THR A 198 4.27 -6.89 -21.33
CA THR A 198 5.64 -7.19 -20.91
C THR A 198 5.78 -6.77 -19.44
N PHE A 199 6.64 -7.46 -18.68
CA PHE A 199 6.98 -7.06 -17.30
C PHE A 199 7.67 -5.68 -17.24
N ASP A 200 7.98 -5.10 -18.40
CA ASP A 200 8.79 -3.92 -18.53
C ASP A 200 8.02 -2.62 -18.24
N ALA A 201 8.75 -1.75 -17.54
CA ALA A 201 8.60 -0.37 -17.11
C ALA A 201 7.21 0.30 -17.02
N ALA A 202 7.05 1.14 -16.00
CA ALA A 202 6.12 2.26 -16.01
C ALA A 202 6.86 3.53 -16.49
N PRO A 203 6.22 4.46 -17.21
CA PRO A 203 6.84 5.72 -17.63
C PRO A 203 7.29 6.59 -16.44
N PRO A 204 8.33 7.42 -16.59
CA PRO A 204 8.79 8.33 -15.53
C PRO A 204 7.72 9.37 -15.13
N GLY A 205 7.62 9.70 -13.83
CA GLY A 205 6.88 10.87 -13.33
C GLY A 205 5.52 10.64 -12.66
N THR A 206 5.19 9.40 -12.26
CA THR A 206 3.82 9.03 -11.84
C THR A 206 3.72 8.80 -10.32
N THR A 207 3.28 9.80 -9.55
CA THR A 207 3.26 9.75 -8.07
C THR A 207 1.98 10.30 -7.47
N ILE A 208 1.01 9.42 -7.22
CA ILE A 208 0.29 9.29 -5.93
C ILE A 208 -0.01 7.79 -5.71
N GLY A 209 0.97 6.99 -5.24
CA GLY A 209 0.73 5.56 -4.89
C GLY A 209 1.62 4.48 -5.48
N PHE A 210 2.94 4.63 -5.61
CA PHE A 210 3.88 3.51 -5.93
C PHE A 210 5.18 3.59 -5.14
N GLN A 211 5.71 4.80 -5.02
CA GLN A 211 6.81 5.08 -4.10
C GLN A 211 6.31 5.11 -2.65
N SER A 212 5.20 5.81 -2.37
CA SER A 212 4.60 5.83 -1.03
C SER A 212 4.20 4.46 -0.50
N LEU A 213 3.73 3.55 -1.36
CA LEU A 213 3.43 2.17 -0.96
C LEU A 213 4.69 1.36 -0.68
N LYS A 214 5.74 1.53 -1.49
CA LYS A 214 7.06 0.95 -1.22
C LYS A 214 7.64 1.48 0.10
N ASP A 215 7.52 2.78 0.35
CA ASP A 215 8.00 3.42 1.58
C ASP A 215 7.18 2.97 2.79
N ALA A 216 5.87 2.77 2.62
CA ALA A 216 5.01 2.17 3.63
C ALA A 216 5.45 0.74 3.98
N ILE A 217 5.78 -0.10 3.00
CA ILE A 217 6.35 -1.45 3.22
C ILE A 217 7.66 -1.37 4.03
N ALA A 218 8.46 -0.32 3.80
CA ALA A 218 9.73 -0.12 4.50
C ALA A 218 9.55 0.23 5.99
N GLN A 219 8.42 0.81 6.41
CA GLN A 219 8.15 1.16 7.82
C GLN A 219 7.96 -0.05 8.74
N PHE A 220 7.73 -1.23 8.15
CA PHE A 220 7.53 -2.48 8.90
C PHE A 220 8.78 -3.35 8.95
N GLN A 221 9.92 -2.88 8.44
CA GLN A 221 11.12 -3.72 8.41
C GLN A 221 11.66 -3.98 9.82
N PRO A 222 12.08 -5.23 10.11
CA PRO A 222 12.69 -5.58 11.38
C PRO A 222 14.07 -4.93 11.56
#